data_AF-A0A7W0FQ31-F1
#
_entry.id   AF-A0A7W0FQ31-F1
#
_cell.length_a   1.000
_cell.length_b   1.000
_cell.length_c   1.000
_cell.angle_alpha   90.00
_cell.angle_beta   90.00
_cell.angle_gamma   90.00
#
_symmetry.space_group_name_H-M   'P 1'
#
loop_
_entity.id
_entity.type
_entity.pdbx_description
1 polymer ?
#
loop_
_entity_poly.entity_id
_entity_poly.type
_entity_poly.pdbx_seq_one_letter_code
_entity_poly.pdbx_strand_id
1 'polypeptide(L)'
;RDIDDIDALVQTMTTLAPTQFEEWSSANYRFHRRIYELSEQRHTVRLVVQVLNLVEPYVRMHAHVLGSRPNIEQQRAATVAALRAGNSALLYDTIEASILAGRAELVASMTGPIAESLR
;
A
#
# COMPACT_ATOMS: atom_id res chain seq x y z
N ARG A 1 -19.33 7.05 4.01
CA ARG A 1 -18.80 7.93 2.95
C ARG A 1 -17.29 7.79 2.83
N ASP A 2 -16.49 8.19 3.83
CA ASP A 2 -15.03 8.14 3.68
C ASP A 2 -14.47 6.71 3.54
N ILE A 3 -15.03 5.75 4.30
CA ILE A 3 -14.67 4.33 4.17
C ILE A 3 -15.10 3.76 2.81
N ASP A 4 -16.22 4.23 2.25
CA ASP A 4 -16.71 3.79 0.94
C ASP A 4 -15.80 4.29 -0.19
N ASP A 5 -15.28 5.52 -0.07
CA ASP A 5 -14.28 6.06 -1.01
C ASP A 5 -12.98 5.22 -0.99
N ILE A 6 -12.56 4.77 0.21
CA ILE A 6 -11.39 3.92 0.39
C ILE A 6 -11.64 2.53 -0.20
N ASP A 7 -12.81 1.93 0.05
CA ASP A 7 -13.19 0.64 -0.52
C ASP A 7 -13.24 0.70 -2.05
N ALA A 8 -13.77 1.78 -2.63
CA ALA A 8 -13.79 1.97 -4.08
C ALA A 8 -12.39 1.99 -4.70
N LEU A 9 -11.38 2.52 -4.00
CA LEU A 9 -9.98 2.45 -4.43
C LEU A 9 -9.43 1.02 -4.39
N VAL A 10 -9.80 0.23 -3.38
CA VAL A 10 -9.45 -1.20 -3.31
C VAL A 10 -10.10 -1.97 -4.44
N GLN A 11 -11.38 -1.75 -4.71
CA GLN A 11 -12.07 -2.38 -5.84
C GLN A 11 -11.44 -2.00 -7.18
N THR A 12 -11.05 -0.73 -7.34
CA THR A 12 -10.33 -0.27 -8.53
C THR A 12 -9.05 -1.09 -8.73
N MET A 13 -8.22 -1.22 -7.68
CA MET A 13 -6.98 -2.00 -7.73
C MET A 13 -7.22 -3.46 -8.16
N THR A 14 -8.25 -4.11 -7.62
CA THR A 14 -8.55 -5.53 -7.91
C THR A 14 -9.13 -5.75 -9.31
N THR A 15 -9.75 -4.74 -9.92
CA THR A 15 -10.34 -4.85 -11.27
C THR A 15 -9.36 -4.53 -12.40
N LEU A 16 -8.27 -3.83 -12.10
CA LEU A 16 -7.29 -3.43 -13.12
C LEU A 16 -6.50 -4.65 -13.62
N ALA A 17 -6.25 -4.72 -14.92
CA ALA A 17 -5.41 -5.76 -15.49
C ALA A 17 -3.97 -5.68 -14.96
N PRO A 18 -3.21 -6.80 -14.97
CA PRO A 18 -1.80 -6.79 -14.57
C PRO A 18 -0.98 -5.75 -15.33
N THR A 19 -1.26 -5.51 -16.62
CA THR A 19 -0.56 -4.54 -17.47
C THR A 19 -0.81 -3.07 -17.13
N GLN A 20 -1.80 -2.76 -16.28
CA GLN A 20 -2.19 -1.40 -15.91
C GLN A 20 -1.44 -0.94 -14.65
N PHE A 21 -0.10 -0.95 -14.73
CA PHE A 21 0.78 -0.70 -13.58
C PHE A 21 0.62 0.71 -13.01
N GLU A 22 0.47 1.72 -13.87
CA GLU A 22 0.39 3.13 -13.48
C GLU A 22 -0.93 3.45 -12.78
N GLU A 23 -2.05 2.98 -13.34
CA GLU A 23 -3.37 3.15 -12.76
C GLU A 23 -3.48 2.46 -11.40
N TRP A 24 -2.91 1.26 -11.29
CA TRP A 24 -2.89 0.54 -10.03
C TRP A 24 -2.04 1.28 -8.99
N SER A 25 -0.85 1.74 -9.36
CA SER A 25 0.05 2.46 -8.44
C SER A 25 -0.56 3.78 -7.98
N SER A 26 -1.24 4.48 -8.88
CA SER A 26 -2.02 5.69 -8.57
C SER A 26 -3.18 5.41 -7.60
N ALA A 27 -3.93 4.32 -7.81
CA ALA A 27 -4.99 3.90 -6.90
C ALA A 27 -4.44 3.53 -5.50
N ASN A 28 -3.34 2.79 -5.43
CA ASN A 28 -2.70 2.43 -4.17
C ASN A 28 -2.14 3.66 -3.42
N TYR A 29 -1.53 4.61 -4.13
CA TYR A 29 -1.08 5.87 -3.52
C TYR A 29 -2.26 6.67 -2.94
N ARG A 30 -3.34 6.80 -3.71
CA ARG A 30 -4.57 7.47 -3.26
C ARG A 30 -5.19 6.77 -2.05
N PHE A 31 -5.16 5.44 -2.02
CA PHE A 31 -5.63 4.66 -0.87
C PHE A 31 -4.87 5.08 0.40
N HIS A 32 -3.54 5.03 0.38
CA HIS A 32 -2.74 5.36 1.56
C HIS A 32 -2.99 6.79 2.01
N ARG A 33 -2.98 7.74 1.08
CA ARG A 33 -3.25 9.14 1.39
C ARG A 33 -4.61 9.32 2.07
N ARG A 34 -5.67 8.67 1.56
CA ARG A 34 -7.02 8.79 2.10
C ARG A 34 -7.14 8.21 3.51
N ILE A 35 -6.45 7.11 3.82
CA ILE A 35 -6.39 6.52 5.16
C ILE A 35 -5.86 7.56 6.16
N TYR A 36 -4.76 8.24 5.86
CA TYR A 36 -4.19 9.23 6.78
C TYR A 36 -5.06 10.48 6.90
N GLU A 37 -5.74 10.87 5.83
CA GLU A 37 -6.68 11.99 5.85
C GLU A 37 -7.88 11.75 6.79
N LEU A 38 -8.24 10.50 7.11
CA LEU A 38 -9.27 10.18 8.11
C LEU A 38 -8.93 10.69 9.51
N SER A 39 -7.64 10.88 9.83
CA SER A 39 -7.22 11.38 11.15
C SER A 39 -7.53 12.87 11.36
N GLU A 40 -7.85 13.61 10.29
CA GLU A 40 -8.03 15.07 10.25
C GLU A 40 -6.82 15.89 10.76
N GLN A 41 -5.68 15.25 11.04
CA GLN A 41 -4.47 15.90 11.52
C GLN A 41 -3.65 16.46 10.35
N ARG A 42 -4.03 17.64 9.88
CA ARG A 42 -3.41 18.28 8.70
C ARG A 42 -1.88 18.32 8.71
N HIS A 43 -1.24 18.50 9.86
CA HIS A 43 0.23 18.53 9.92
C HIS A 43 0.84 17.14 9.75
N THR A 44 0.32 16.15 10.48
CA THR A 44 0.71 14.74 10.38
C THR A 44 0.52 14.22 8.96
N VAL A 45 -0.62 14.51 8.33
CA VAL A 45 -0.89 14.12 6.93
C VAL A 45 0.17 14.66 5.97
N ARG A 46 0.62 15.91 6.13
CA ARG A 46 1.68 16.47 5.28
C ARG A 46 3.00 15.70 5.40
N LEU A 47 3.40 15.36 6.63
CA LEU A 47 4.63 14.59 6.86
C LEU A 47 4.52 13.19 6.27
N VAL A 48 3.38 12.51 6.50
CA VAL A 48 3.16 11.18 5.97
C VAL A 48 3.14 11.17 4.44
N VAL A 49 2.55 12.18 3.80
CA VAL A 49 2.59 12.32 2.33
C VAL A 49 4.02 12.47 1.80
N GLN A 50 4.89 13.19 2.49
CA GLN A 50 6.31 13.28 2.10
C GLN A 50 6.99 11.91 2.16
N VAL A 51 6.73 11.13 3.21
CA VAL A 51 7.25 9.77 3.34
C VAL A 51 6.66 8.86 2.26
N LEU A 52 5.36 8.95 1.98
CA LEU A 52 4.69 8.18 0.91
C LEU A 52 5.35 8.43 -0.45
N ASN A 53 5.65 9.69 -0.77
CA ASN A 53 6.33 10.05 -2.02
C ASN A 53 7.74 9.46 -2.09
N LEU A 54 8.47 9.42 -0.97
CA LEU A 54 9.81 8.85 -0.92
C LEU A 54 9.79 7.33 -1.13
N VAL A 55 8.77 6.64 -0.61
CA VAL A 55 8.68 5.17 -0.70
C VAL A 55 7.97 4.67 -1.96
N GLU A 56 7.29 5.55 -2.70
CA GLU A 56 6.49 5.21 -3.89
C GLU A 56 7.25 4.37 -4.94
N PRO A 57 8.51 4.68 -5.28
CA PRO A 57 9.26 3.86 -6.23
C PRO A 57 9.47 2.41 -5.75
N TYR A 58 9.67 2.22 -4.44
CA TYR A 58 9.85 0.88 -3.85
C TYR A 58 8.52 0.11 -3.80
N VAL A 59 7.40 0.81 -3.60
CA VAL A 59 6.08 0.18 -3.69
C VAL A 59 5.81 -0.31 -5.11
N ARG A 60 6.19 0.45 -6.15
CA ARG A 60 6.09 0.01 -7.54
C ARG A 60 6.96 -1.22 -7.83
N MET A 61 8.21 -1.19 -7.37
CA MET A 61 9.12 -2.34 -7.49
C MET A 61 8.53 -3.58 -6.80
N HIS A 62 8.06 -3.42 -5.55
CA HIS A 62 7.45 -4.49 -4.76
C HIS A 62 6.21 -5.08 -5.45
N ALA A 63 5.30 -4.23 -5.93
CA ALA A 63 4.07 -4.68 -6.56
C ALA A 63 4.30 -5.37 -7.91
N HIS A 64 5.13 -4.77 -8.78
CA HIS A 64 5.16 -5.12 -10.21
C HIS A 64 6.40 -5.93 -10.61
N VAL A 65 7.54 -5.72 -9.94
CA VAL A 65 8.78 -6.46 -10.24
C VAL A 65 8.84 -7.73 -9.41
N LEU A 66 8.49 -7.65 -8.12
CA LEU A 66 8.47 -8.81 -7.22
C LEU A 66 7.15 -9.60 -7.28
N GLY A 67 6.14 -9.08 -7.99
CA GLY A 67 4.86 -9.76 -8.20
C GLY A 67 3.95 -9.77 -6.96
N SER A 68 4.21 -8.91 -5.97
CA SER A 68 3.51 -8.93 -4.68
C SER A 68 2.13 -8.25 -4.72
N ARG A 69 1.67 -7.81 -5.89
CA ARG A 69 0.37 -7.14 -6.08
C ARG A 69 -0.83 -7.88 -5.44
N PRO A 70 -1.03 -9.21 -5.61
CA PRO A 70 -2.15 -9.91 -4.97
C PRO A 70 -2.12 -9.88 -3.44
N ASN A 71 -0.92 -9.97 -2.85
CA ASN A 71 -0.75 -9.87 -1.39
C ASN A 71 -1.08 -8.46 -0.90
N ILE A 72 -0.62 -7.43 -1.63
CA ILE A 72 -0.95 -6.04 -1.30
C ILE A 72 -2.47 -5.83 -1.36
N GLU A 73 -3.15 -6.30 -2.41
CA GLU A 73 -4.61 -6.18 -2.53
C GLU A 73 -5.36 -6.84 -1.35
N GLN A 74 -4.92 -8.02 -0.91
CA GLN A 74 -5.48 -8.68 0.26
C GLN A 74 -5.30 -7.84 1.55
N GLN A 75 -4.11 -7.25 1.74
CA GLN A 75 -3.83 -6.37 2.89
C GLN A 75 -4.69 -5.10 2.86
N ARG A 76 -4.96 -4.54 1.67
CA ARG A 76 -5.84 -3.37 1.50
C ARG A 76 -7.29 -3.71 1.85
N ALA A 77 -7.78 -4.88 1.42
CA ALA A 77 -9.09 -5.37 1.81
C ALA A 77 -9.20 -5.58 3.33
N ALA A 78 -8.18 -6.14 3.98
CA ALA A 78 -8.14 -6.29 5.44
C ALA A 78 -8.19 -4.95 6.19
N THR A 79 -7.51 -3.92 5.65
CA THR A 79 -7.53 -2.56 6.20
C THR A 79 -8.95 -1.97 6.14
N VAL A 80 -9.66 -2.14 5.02
CA VAL A 80 -11.07 -1.69 4.89
C VAL A 80 -11.98 -2.43 5.85
N ALA A 81 -11.79 -3.74 6.02
CA ALA A 81 -12.56 -4.54 6.98
C ALA A 81 -12.35 -4.03 8.42
N ALA A 82 -11.11 -3.74 8.82
CA ALA A 82 -10.80 -3.18 10.14
C ALA A 82 -11.45 -1.81 10.35
N LEU A 83 -11.43 -0.93 9.34
CA LEU A 83 -12.10 0.36 9.36
C LEU A 83 -13.61 0.23 9.52
N ARG A 84 -14.25 -0.67 8.76
CA ARG A 84 -15.70 -0.92 8.85
C ARG A 84 -16.11 -1.46 10.22
N ALA A 85 -15.26 -2.29 10.82
CA ALA A 85 -15.47 -2.80 12.16
C ALA A 85 -15.22 -1.76 13.27
N GLY A 86 -14.68 -0.58 12.95
CA GLY A 86 -14.26 0.42 13.93
C GLY A 86 -13.16 -0.07 14.87
N ASN A 87 -12.39 -1.08 14.45
CA ASN A 87 -11.37 -1.73 15.29
C ASN A 87 -9.99 -1.12 15.02
N SER A 88 -9.62 -0.14 15.83
CA SER A 88 -8.35 0.58 15.69
C SER A 88 -7.12 -0.30 15.95
N ALA A 89 -7.20 -1.26 16.87
CA ALA A 89 -6.11 -2.20 17.15
C ALA A 89 -5.84 -3.09 15.93
N LEU A 90 -6.90 -3.69 15.38
CA LEU A 90 -6.79 -4.50 14.17
C LEU A 90 -6.27 -3.68 12.97
N LEU A 91 -6.71 -2.42 12.85
CA LEU A 91 -6.22 -1.52 11.81
C LEU A 91 -4.72 -1.26 11.95
N TYR A 92 -4.26 -0.97 13.18
CA TYR A 92 -2.84 -0.78 13.48
C TYR A 92 -2.02 -2.02 13.11
N ASP A 93 -2.43 -3.19 13.62
CA ASP A 93 -1.73 -4.46 13.37
C ASP A 93 -1.66 -4.78 11.88
N THR A 94 -2.74 -4.51 11.14
CA THR A 94 -2.80 -4.75 9.69
C THR A 94 -1.84 -3.83 8.93
N ILE A 95 -1.78 -2.55 9.28
CA ILE A 95 -0.88 -1.58 8.64
C ILE A 95 0.58 -1.92 8.96
N GLU A 96 0.89 -2.21 10.23
CA GLU A 96 2.25 -2.56 10.67
C GLU A 96 2.73 -3.84 9.98
N ALA A 97 1.91 -4.91 9.97
CA ALA A 97 2.24 -6.16 9.30
C ALA A 97 2.50 -5.95 7.79
N SER A 98 1.70 -5.10 7.12
CA SER A 98 1.89 -4.78 5.70
C SER A 98 3.22 -4.07 5.43
N ILE A 99 3.60 -3.12 6.29
CA ILE A 99 4.88 -2.39 6.18
C ILE A 99 6.06 -3.34 6.41
N LEU A 100 5.97 -4.18 7.44
CA LEU A 100 7.03 -5.14 7.78
C LEU A 100 7.21 -6.19 6.68
N ALA A 101 6.11 -6.70 6.11
CA ALA A 101 6.15 -7.64 4.99
C ALA A 101 6.81 -7.00 3.75
N GLY A 102 6.37 -5.80 3.35
CA GLY A 102 6.98 -5.09 2.22
C GLY A 102 8.47 -4.81 2.43
N ARG A 103 8.87 -4.42 3.65
CA ARG A 103 10.29 -4.26 4.01
C ARG A 103 11.06 -5.57 3.85
N ALA A 104 10.53 -6.68 4.37
CA ALA A 104 11.21 -7.97 4.32
C ALA A 104 11.43 -8.42 2.87
N GLU A 105 10.41 -8.30 2.02
CA GLU A 105 10.49 -8.67 0.60
C GLU A 105 11.46 -7.78 -0.18
N LEU A 106 11.44 -6.46 0.05
CA LEU A 106 12.38 -5.52 -0.57
C LEU A 106 13.82 -5.80 -0.15
N VAL A 107 14.09 -5.98 1.14
CA VAL A 107 15.44 -6.30 1.64
C VAL A 107 15.94 -7.62 1.06
N ALA A 108 15.09 -8.65 1.01
CA ALA A 108 15.43 -9.93 0.41
C ALA A 108 15.77 -9.78 -1.08
N SER A 109 15.04 -8.93 -1.83
CA SER A 109 15.32 -8.70 -3.25
C SER A 109 16.65 -7.96 -3.49
N MET A 110 17.03 -7.04 -2.60
CA MET A 110 18.28 -6.27 -2.69
C MET A 110 19.52 -7.04 -2.25
N THR A 111 19.33 -8.10 -1.45
CA THR A 111 20.42 -8.94 -0.92
C THR A 111 20.50 -10.31 -1.60
N GLY A 112 19.49 -10.67 -2.40
CA GLY A 112 19.42 -11.93 -3.17
C GLY A 112 19.97 -11.83 -4.61
N PRO A 113 19.88 -12.93 -5.40
CA PRO A 113 20.52 -13.07 -6.72
C PRO A 113 20.12 -12.02 -7.77
N ILE A 114 18.99 -11.32 -7.59
CA ILE A 114 18.55 -10.23 -8.48
C ILE A 114 19.55 -9.06 -8.46
N ALA A 115 20.25 -8.84 -7.35
CA ALA A 115 21.29 -7.81 -7.25
C ALA A 115 22.55 -8.12 -8.09
N GLU A 116 22.81 -9.40 -8.44
CA GLU A 116 23.92 -9.79 -9.32
C GLU A 116 23.60 -9.60 -10.80
N SER A 117 22.33 -9.62 -11.20
CA SER A 117 21.94 -9.40 -12.61
C SER A 117 21.87 -7.92 -13.02
N LEU A 118 22.05 -7.00 -12.07
CA LEU A 118 22.03 -5.54 -12.29
C LEU A 118 23.40 -4.86 -12.04
N ARG A 119 24.45 -5.64 -11.79
CA ARG A 119 25.86 -5.18 -11.74
C ARG A 119 26.62 -5.67 -12.97
#